data_AF-A0A6L9EC30-F1
#
_entry.id   AF-A0A6L9EC30-F1
#
_cell.length_a   1.000
_cell.length_b   1.000
_cell.length_c   1.000
_cell.angle_alpha   90.00
_cell.angle_beta   90.00
_cell.angle_gamma   90.00
#
_symmetry.space_group_name_H-M   'P 1'
#
loop_
_entity.id
_entity.type
_entity.pdbx_description
1 polymer ?
#
loop_
_entity_poly.entity_id
_entity_poly.type
_entity_poly.pdbx_seq_one_letter_code
_entity_poly.pdbx_strand_id
1 'polypeptide(L)'
;MNQKIVLSMTQNELQEFSTLVESSEIKDLKELVKLVVSKDDPDTFIKRKVYEALSDLSGFDIDDINDDQELKSDLGLTNYHKKSLKRYFQRIVNDLDSDKIITVAECEKLDKVSDCIKLVKSKL
;
A
#
# COMPACT_ATOMS: atom_id res chain seq x y z
N MET A 1 11.45 -11.54 -22.16
CA MET A 1 10.29 -10.99 -22.87
C MET A 1 9.14 -10.96 -21.86
N ASN A 2 8.83 -9.81 -21.25
CA ASN A 2 7.78 -9.74 -20.22
C ASN A 2 6.42 -9.59 -20.91
N GLN A 3 5.72 -10.70 -21.11
CA GLN A 3 4.35 -10.70 -21.63
C GLN A 3 3.41 -10.19 -20.54
N LYS A 4 2.71 -9.09 -20.81
CA LYS A 4 1.66 -8.57 -19.94
C LYS A 4 0.32 -9.12 -20.42
N ILE A 5 -0.41 -9.80 -19.53
CA ILE A 5 -1.79 -10.20 -19.78
C ILE A 5 -2.67 -9.09 -19.17
N VAL A 6 -3.51 -8.48 -20.00
CA VAL A 6 -4.50 -7.49 -19.56
C VAL A 6 -5.85 -8.18 -19.52
N LEU A 7 -6.47 -8.19 -18.35
CA LEU A 7 -7.81 -8.73 -18.12
C LEU A 7 -8.76 -7.54 -17.88
N SER A 8 -9.78 -7.41 -18.71
CA SER A 8 -10.90 -6.49 -18.45
C SER A 8 -12.09 -7.32 -17.98
N MET A 9 -12.61 -7.00 -16.80
CA MET A 9 -13.74 -7.70 -16.20
C MET A 9 -14.77 -6.67 -15.76
N THR A 10 -16.04 -7.03 -15.86
CA THR A 10 -17.14 -6.31 -15.23
C THR A 10 -17.10 -6.51 -13.72
N GLN A 11 -17.82 -5.67 -12.97
CA GLN A 11 -17.79 -5.72 -11.50
C GLN A 11 -18.33 -7.06 -10.95
N ASN A 12 -19.31 -7.67 -11.62
CA ASN A 12 -19.80 -9.01 -11.28
C ASN A 12 -18.75 -10.09 -11.52
N GLU A 13 -18.07 -10.06 -12.67
CA GLU A 13 -17.00 -11.01 -13.01
C GLU A 13 -15.80 -10.88 -12.06
N LEU A 14 -15.51 -9.66 -11.60
CA LEU A 14 -14.45 -9.39 -10.63
C LEU A 14 -14.78 -9.99 -9.25
N GLN A 15 -16.04 -9.93 -8.82
CA GLN A 15 -16.52 -10.55 -7.58
C GLN A 15 -16.44 -12.07 -7.65
N GLU A 16 -16.91 -12.67 -8.75
CA GLU A 16 -16.80 -14.12 -8.98
C GLU A 16 -15.34 -14.58 -8.99
N PHE A 17 -14.46 -13.82 -9.65
CA PHE A 17 -13.02 -14.08 -9.66
C PHE A 17 -12.40 -13.98 -8.26
N SER A 18 -12.81 -12.98 -7.46
CA SER A 18 -12.38 -12.86 -6.06
C SER A 18 -12.77 -14.10 -5.25
N THR A 19 -14.02 -14.56 -5.36
CA THR A 19 -14.48 -15.78 -4.66
C THR A 19 -13.70 -17.03 -5.09
N LEU A 20 -13.43 -17.16 -6.38
CA LEU A 20 -12.63 -18.26 -6.94
C LEU A 20 -11.20 -18.25 -6.40
N VAL A 21 -10.59 -17.07 -6.33
CA VAL A 21 -9.23 -16.91 -5.83
C VAL A 21 -9.14 -17.14 -4.33
N GLU A 22 -10.14 -16.70 -3.55
CA GLU A 22 -10.24 -16.98 -2.11
C GLU A 22 -10.26 -18.48 -1.81
N SER A 23 -10.87 -19.28 -2.68
CA SER A 23 -10.90 -20.74 -2.59
C SER A 23 -9.59 -21.44 -3.01
N SER A 24 -8.67 -20.72 -3.67
CA SER A 24 -7.40 -21.29 -4.12
C SER A 24 -6.41 -21.52 -2.96
N GLU A 25 -5.35 -22.30 -3.15
CA GLU A 25 -4.27 -22.44 -2.13
C GLU A 25 -3.11 -21.46 -2.35
N ILE A 26 -3.20 -20.57 -3.35
CA ILE A 26 -2.10 -19.69 -3.75
C ILE A 26 -2.17 -18.38 -2.95
N LYS A 27 -1.36 -18.27 -1.89
CA LYS A 27 -1.31 -17.08 -1.00
C LYS A 27 -1.06 -15.79 -1.78
N ASP A 28 -0.03 -15.77 -2.64
CA ASP A 28 0.37 -14.57 -3.38
C ASP A 28 -0.73 -14.08 -4.33
N LEU A 29 -1.46 -15.00 -4.98
CA LEU A 29 -2.54 -14.66 -5.88
C LEU A 29 -3.73 -14.06 -5.11
N LYS A 30 -4.04 -14.59 -3.92
CA LYS A 30 -5.07 -14.01 -3.04
C LYS A 30 -4.75 -12.57 -2.69
N GLU A 31 -3.50 -12.30 -2.32
CA GLU A 31 -3.09 -10.93 -1.98
C GLU A 31 -3.20 -9.98 -3.18
N LEU A 32 -2.73 -10.41 -4.36
CA LEU A 32 -2.78 -9.60 -5.58
C LEU A 32 -4.20 -9.33 -6.04
N VAL A 33 -5.09 -10.32 -6.01
CA VAL A 33 -6.49 -10.16 -6.42
C VAL A 33 -7.25 -9.30 -5.44
N LYS A 34 -7.05 -9.51 -4.13
CA LYS A 34 -7.60 -8.64 -3.10
C LYS A 34 -7.16 -7.20 -3.31
N LEU A 35 -5.91 -6.96 -3.72
CA LEU A 35 -5.38 -5.63 -3.99
C LEU A 35 -6.00 -4.94 -5.22
N VAL A 36 -6.31 -5.70 -6.26
CA VAL A 36 -7.01 -5.19 -7.46
C VAL A 36 -8.48 -4.93 -7.15
N VAL A 37 -9.13 -5.80 -6.39
CA VAL A 37 -10.55 -5.65 -5.98
C VAL A 37 -10.72 -4.51 -4.96
N SER A 38 -9.77 -4.35 -4.03
CA SER A 38 -9.81 -3.28 -3.03
C SER A 38 -9.48 -1.89 -3.57
N LYS A 39 -9.22 -1.71 -4.87
CA LYS A 39 -9.31 -0.36 -5.46
C LYS A 39 -10.69 0.28 -5.26
N ASP A 40 -11.75 -0.52 -5.07
CA ASP A 40 -13.09 -0.03 -4.73
C ASP A 40 -13.20 0.45 -3.25
N ASP A 41 -12.25 0.09 -2.37
CA ASP A 41 -12.11 0.62 -1.00
C ASP A 41 -10.77 1.34 -0.83
N PRO A 42 -10.73 2.67 -1.07
CA PRO A 42 -9.52 3.47 -0.98
C PRO A 42 -8.78 3.31 0.35
N ASP A 43 -9.51 3.13 1.46
CA ASP A 43 -8.90 3.06 2.78
C ASP A 43 -8.09 1.77 2.98
N THR A 44 -8.63 0.63 2.57
CA THR A 44 -7.92 -0.66 2.61
C THR A 44 -6.75 -0.67 1.64
N PHE A 45 -6.93 -0.12 0.43
CA PHE A 45 -5.87 -0.02 -0.56
C PHE A 45 -4.68 0.81 -0.05
N ILE A 46 -4.95 2.01 0.49
CA ILE A 46 -3.91 2.88 1.07
C ILE A 46 -3.18 2.16 2.19
N LYS A 47 -3.91 1.55 3.12
CA LYS A 47 -3.32 0.88 4.28
C LYS A 47 -2.36 -0.23 3.83
N ARG A 48 -2.80 -1.10 2.91
CA ARG A 48 -1.95 -2.18 2.38
C ARG A 48 -0.71 -1.63 1.66
N LYS A 49 -0.87 -0.61 0.81
CA LYS A 49 0.26 -0.03 0.06
C LYS A 49 1.25 0.72 0.96
N VAL A 50 0.78 1.34 2.03
CA VAL A 50 1.64 1.92 3.06
C VAL A 50 2.42 0.81 3.77
N TYR A 51 1.78 -0.30 4.14
CA TYR A 51 2.47 -1.42 4.77
C TYR A 51 3.51 -2.05 3.85
N GLU A 52 3.22 -2.22 2.56
CA GLU A 52 4.20 -2.66 1.56
C GLU A 52 5.42 -1.73 1.53
N ALA A 53 5.21 -0.41 1.49
CA ALA A 53 6.30 0.56 1.48
C ALA A 53 7.16 0.51 2.76
N LEU A 54 6.54 0.24 3.91
CA LEU A 54 7.23 0.11 5.18
C LEU A 54 7.99 -1.23 5.27
N SER A 55 7.40 -2.32 4.79
CA SER A 55 8.03 -3.64 4.70
C SER A 55 9.29 -3.57 3.83
N ASP A 56 9.19 -2.99 2.63
CA ASP A 56 10.33 -2.79 1.71
C ASP A 56 11.52 -2.06 2.36
N LEU A 57 11.25 -1.10 3.25
CA LEU A 57 12.29 -0.26 3.86
C LEU A 57 12.80 -0.79 5.20
N SER A 58 11.96 -1.50 5.95
CA SER A 58 12.28 -1.97 7.30
C SER A 58 12.78 -3.41 7.32
N GLY A 59 12.44 -4.21 6.29
CA GLY A 59 12.72 -5.64 6.21
C GLY A 59 11.78 -6.52 7.04
N PHE A 60 10.77 -5.95 7.69
CA PHE A 60 9.70 -6.71 8.35
C PHE A 60 8.69 -7.22 7.32
N ASP A 61 8.09 -8.37 7.59
CA ASP A 61 6.96 -8.86 6.80
C ASP A 61 5.75 -7.94 6.97
N ILE A 62 4.95 -7.79 5.92
CA ILE A 62 3.74 -6.93 5.93
C ILE A 62 2.78 -7.32 7.06
N ASP A 63 2.68 -8.62 7.35
CA ASP A 63 1.79 -9.17 8.37
C ASP A 63 2.23 -8.80 9.81
N ASP A 64 3.48 -8.39 10.01
CA ASP A 64 4.04 -7.96 11.31
C ASP A 64 3.93 -6.44 11.55
N ILE A 65 3.45 -5.69 10.55
CA ILE A 65 3.30 -4.24 10.62
C ILE A 65 1.90 -3.87 11.11
N ASN A 66 1.81 -2.95 12.08
CA ASN A 66 0.54 -2.43 12.61
C ASN A 66 0.56 -0.90 12.79
N ASP A 67 -0.62 -0.31 12.96
CA ASP A 67 -0.83 1.15 12.94
C ASP A 67 -0.18 1.91 14.12
N ASP A 68 0.06 1.23 15.24
CA ASP A 68 0.53 1.82 16.49
C ASP A 68 2.05 1.87 16.61
N GLN A 69 2.75 1.10 15.77
CA GLN A 69 4.21 1.03 15.73
C GLN A 69 4.84 2.39 15.39
N GLU A 70 5.92 2.68 16.10
CA GLU A 70 6.81 3.80 15.85
C GLU A 70 7.79 3.45 14.72
N LEU A 71 7.89 4.34 13.73
CA LEU A 71 8.71 4.12 12.55
C LEU A 71 10.18 3.90 12.92
N LYS A 72 10.70 4.62 13.91
CA LYS A 72 12.14 4.58 14.25
C LYS A 72 12.48 3.45 15.22
N SER A 73 11.75 3.35 16.33
CA SER A 73 12.07 2.45 17.44
C SER A 73 11.61 1.02 17.16
N ASP A 74 10.45 0.83 16.54
CA ASP A 74 9.91 -0.49 16.22
C ASP A 74 10.36 -0.99 14.84
N LEU A 75 10.32 -0.12 13.82
CA LEU A 75 10.62 -0.50 12.42
C LEU A 75 12.04 -0.11 11.94
N GLY A 76 12.84 0.55 12.77
CA GLY A 76 14.22 0.95 12.41
C GLY A 76 14.33 2.07 11.35
N LEU A 77 13.22 2.70 10.97
CA LEU A 77 13.15 3.70 9.90
C LEU A 77 13.63 5.07 10.37
N THR A 78 14.91 5.33 10.12
CA THR A 78 15.53 6.65 10.31
C THR A 78 15.03 7.70 9.30
N ASN A 79 15.45 8.96 9.46
CA ASN A 79 15.14 10.04 8.52
C ASN A 79 15.56 9.74 7.08
N TYR A 80 16.60 8.93 6.87
CA TYR A 80 16.99 8.50 5.52
C TYR A 80 15.87 7.70 4.85
N HIS A 81 15.30 6.72 5.57
CA HIS A 81 14.17 5.92 5.07
C HIS A 81 12.90 6.76 4.90
N LYS A 82 12.64 7.69 5.84
CA LYS A 82 11.50 8.61 5.73
C LYS A 82 11.54 9.46 4.46
N LYS A 83 12.73 9.90 4.02
CA LYS A 83 12.89 10.60 2.72
C LYS A 83 12.49 9.72 1.53
N SER A 84 12.79 8.43 1.59
CA SER A 84 12.44 7.46 0.54
C SER A 84 10.94 7.22 0.44
N LEU A 85 10.20 7.26 1.56
CA LEU A 85 8.73 7.10 1.59
C LEU A 85 8.00 8.07 0.66
N LYS A 86 8.55 9.26 0.41
CA LYS A 86 7.96 10.23 -0.53
C LYS A 86 7.65 9.63 -1.90
N ARG A 87 8.55 8.79 -2.45
CA ARG A 87 8.33 8.16 -3.76
C ARG A 87 7.24 7.10 -3.71
N TYR A 88 7.23 6.29 -2.65
CA TYR A 88 6.21 5.28 -2.43
C TYR A 88 4.83 5.91 -2.29
N PHE A 89 4.70 6.90 -1.40
CA PHE A 89 3.42 7.53 -1.12
C PHE A 89 2.89 8.34 -2.31
N GLN A 90 3.76 9.04 -3.06
CA GLN A 90 3.34 9.73 -4.28
C GLN A 90 2.76 8.75 -5.31
N ARG A 91 3.33 7.54 -5.42
CA ARG A 91 2.79 6.52 -6.32
C ARG A 91 1.38 6.08 -5.89
N ILE A 92 1.13 5.91 -4.59
CA ILE A 92 -0.21 5.56 -4.07
C ILE A 92 -1.22 6.65 -4.41
N VAL A 93 -0.86 7.92 -4.21
CA VAL A 93 -1.71 9.07 -4.53
C VAL A 93 -2.02 9.13 -6.02
N ASN A 94 -1.02 8.90 -6.88
CA ASN A 94 -1.22 8.85 -8.33
C ASN A 94 -2.06 7.65 -8.78
N ASP A 95 -1.92 6.49 -8.13
CA ASP A 95 -2.69 5.26 -8.44
C ASP A 95 -4.19 5.40 -8.11
N LEU A 96 -4.54 6.42 -7.31
CA LEU A 96 -5.89 6.83 -6.90
C LEU A 96 -6.33 8.16 -7.55
N ASP A 97 -5.71 8.54 -8.67
CA ASP A 97 -6.09 9.67 -9.53
C ASP A 97 -6.09 11.05 -8.85
N SER A 98 -5.21 11.27 -7.86
CA SER A 98 -5.01 12.59 -7.24
C SER A 98 -3.70 13.26 -7.69
N ASP A 99 -3.77 14.57 -7.95
CA ASP A 99 -2.63 15.40 -8.35
C ASP A 99 -1.89 16.04 -7.15
N LYS A 100 -2.34 15.78 -5.92
CA LYS A 100 -1.71 16.36 -4.72
C LYS A 100 -0.30 15.79 -4.53
N ILE A 101 0.61 16.65 -4.07
CA ILE A 101 2.02 16.31 -3.92
C ILE A 101 2.33 15.95 -2.46
N ILE A 102 3.09 14.86 -2.28
CA ILE A 102 3.76 14.52 -1.04
C ILE A 102 5.18 15.06 -1.04
N THR A 103 5.49 15.83 -0.01
CA THR A 103 6.79 16.45 0.17
C THR A 103 7.68 15.61 1.09
N VAL A 104 8.99 15.80 0.96
CA VAL A 104 9.97 15.15 1.85
C VAL A 104 9.80 15.63 3.29
N ALA A 105 9.52 16.93 3.49
CA ALA A 105 9.33 17.52 4.81
C ALA A 105 8.12 16.95 5.56
N GLU A 106 7.04 16.59 4.83
CA GLU A 106 5.91 15.87 5.43
C GLU A 106 6.31 14.47 5.88
N CYS A 107 7.12 13.76 5.07
CA CYS A 107 7.57 12.41 5.41
C CYS A 107 8.54 12.40 6.61
N GLU A 108 9.40 13.40 6.75
CA GLU A 108 10.34 13.51 7.88
C GLU A 108 9.63 13.69 9.23
N LYS A 109 8.43 14.27 9.24
CA LYS A 109 7.62 14.51 10.44
C LYS A 109 6.81 13.30 10.91
N LEU A 110 6.76 12.23 10.12
CA LEU A 110 6.01 11.02 10.45
C LEU A 110 6.67 10.32 11.63
N ASP A 111 5.88 9.90 12.61
CA ASP A 111 6.41 9.19 13.78
C ASP A 111 5.88 7.76 13.87
N LYS A 112 4.59 7.57 13.58
CA LYS A 112 3.94 6.26 13.59
C LYS A 112 3.47 5.79 12.22
N VAL A 113 3.22 4.49 12.10
CA VAL A 113 2.60 3.89 10.89
C VAL A 113 1.25 4.54 10.58
N SER A 114 0.43 4.81 11.60
CA SER A 114 -0.84 5.53 11.42
C SER A 114 -0.69 6.93 10.83
N ASP A 115 0.43 7.62 11.05
CA ASP A 115 0.71 8.93 10.46
C ASP A 115 0.98 8.81 8.95
N CYS A 116 1.66 7.74 8.53
CA CYS A 116 1.88 7.44 7.11
C CYS A 116 0.55 7.30 6.37
N ILE A 117 -0.37 6.51 6.95
CA ILE A 117 -1.70 6.29 6.38
C ILE A 117 -2.47 7.61 6.30
N LYS A 118 -2.49 8.40 7.38
CA LYS A 118 -3.15 9.71 7.41
C LYS A 118 -2.57 10.67 6.39
N LEU A 119 -1.25 10.69 6.21
CA LEU A 119 -0.60 11.55 5.23
C LEU A 119 -1.09 11.21 3.82
N VAL A 120 -1.08 9.94 3.42
CA VAL A 120 -1.57 9.52 2.10
C VAL A 120 -3.05 9.88 1.92
N LYS A 121 -3.89 9.58 2.92
CA LYS A 121 -5.33 9.91 2.90
C LYS A 121 -5.58 11.41 2.74
N SER A 122 -4.77 12.27 3.37
CA SER A 122 -4.92 13.73 3.25
C SER A 122 -4.68 14.26 1.83
N LYS A 123 -4.04 13.44 0.99
CA LYS A 123 -3.65 13.76 -0.39
C LYS A 123 -4.56 13.11 -1.43
N LEU A 124 -5.65 12.49 -1.02
CA LEU A 124 -6.78 12.14 -1.88
C LEU A 124 -7.82 13.27 -1.82
#